data_AF-A0A1M3PXL6-F1
#
_entry.id   AF-A0A1M3PXL6-F1
#
_cell.length_a   1.000
_cell.length_b   1.000
_cell.length_c   1.000
_cell.angle_alpha   90.00
_cell.angle_beta   90.00
_cell.angle_gamma   90.00
#
_symmetry.space_group_name_H-M   'P 1'
#
loop_
_entity.id
_entity.type
_entity.pdbx_description
1 polymer ?
#
loop_
_entity_poly.entity_id
_entity_poly.type
_entity_poly.pdbx_seq_one_letter_code
_entity_poly.pdbx_strand_id
1 'polypeptide(L)'
;MSERRCILTGERADPAHLIRLAIAPDGTLLPDVRAKAPGRGAWIGVDRAALEQAITKGKLKGALARAFKGEALTVPADLPERIETALRGEVLARLGLEARASNLISGFDKIETAARRGQVRLLLHARDAGEDGRRKLDQAWRVGEEREGESFGGQRLPVDRDALSVALGRHNVVHVAVTDAAAADRLAALLGRWQSYLGCANAAPNSGSADRDPVGDSPQAMA
;
A
#
# COMPACT_ATOMS: atom_id res chain seq x y z
N MET A 1 16.90 -8.60 -1.76
CA MET A 1 17.03 -7.88 -0.47
C MET A 1 17.21 -8.90 0.64
N SER A 2 17.86 -8.54 1.77
CA SER A 2 17.96 -9.47 2.90
C SER A 2 16.62 -9.55 3.64
N GLU A 3 16.08 -10.75 3.81
CA GLU A 3 14.87 -10.96 4.59
C GLU A 3 15.03 -10.50 6.04
N ARG A 4 13.91 -10.11 6.64
CA ARG A 4 13.81 -9.70 8.05
C ARG A 4 12.91 -10.67 8.79
N ARG A 5 13.22 -10.88 10.08
CA ARG A 5 12.46 -11.79 10.94
C ARG A 5 11.45 -11.01 11.78
N CYS A 6 10.19 -11.42 11.74
CA CYS A 6 9.15 -10.92 12.64
C CYS A 6 9.47 -11.33 14.09
N ILE A 7 9.51 -10.37 15.02
CA ILE A 7 9.85 -10.65 16.43
C ILE A 7 8.73 -11.36 17.20
N LEU A 8 7.50 -11.37 16.66
CA LEU A 8 6.33 -12.00 17.27
C LEU A 8 6.10 -13.42 16.76
N THR A 9 6.12 -13.62 15.43
CA THR A 9 5.87 -14.94 14.80
C THR A 9 7.15 -15.73 14.57
N GLY A 10 8.28 -15.04 14.41
CA GLY A 10 9.56 -15.67 14.05
C GLY A 10 9.72 -15.95 12.56
N GLU A 11 8.71 -15.69 11.74
CA GLU A 11 8.73 -15.86 10.28
C GLU A 11 9.64 -14.82 9.62
N ARG A 12 10.14 -15.16 8.44
CA ARG A 12 10.98 -14.29 7.61
C ARG A 12 10.17 -13.77 6.43
N ALA A 13 10.34 -12.49 6.12
CA ALA A 13 9.70 -11.85 4.97
C ALA A 13 10.57 -10.72 4.44
N ASP A 14 10.26 -10.26 3.23
CA ASP A 14 10.82 -9.01 2.72
C ASP A 14 10.44 -7.84 3.67
N PRO A 15 11.37 -6.95 4.03
CA PRO A 15 11.07 -5.76 4.83
C PRO A 15 9.91 -4.90 4.28
N ALA A 16 9.63 -4.93 2.98
CA ALA A 16 8.49 -4.25 2.37
C ALA A 16 7.13 -4.73 2.91
N HIS A 17 7.05 -5.97 3.42
CA HIS A 17 5.84 -6.56 4.01
C HIS A 17 5.81 -6.46 5.53
N LEU A 18 6.85 -5.91 6.15
CA LEU A 18 6.95 -5.78 7.60
C LEU A 18 6.87 -4.31 8.02
N ILE A 19 6.55 -4.11 9.30
CA ILE A 19 6.54 -2.82 9.97
C ILE A 19 7.73 -2.78 10.91
N ARG A 20 8.60 -1.79 10.74
CA ARG A 20 9.72 -1.55 11.66
C ARG A 20 9.23 -0.75 12.86
N LEU A 21 9.64 -1.16 14.05
CA LEU A 21 9.52 -0.42 15.29
C LEU A 21 10.92 0.04 15.69
N ALA A 22 11.05 1.32 16.05
CA ALA A 22 12.32 1.94 16.43
C ALA A 22 12.18 2.67 17.77
N ILE A 23 13.29 2.83 18.47
CA ILE A 23 13.35 3.57 19.74
C ILE A 23 13.71 5.03 19.42
N ALA A 24 12.90 5.95 19.91
CA ALA A 24 13.19 7.38 19.88
C ALA A 24 14.22 7.76 20.98
N PRO A 25 14.88 8.93 20.88
CA PRO A 25 15.89 9.34 21.87
C PRO A 25 15.39 9.42 23.32
N ASP A 26 14.08 9.59 23.52
CA ASP A 26 13.41 9.60 24.83
C ASP A 26 13.08 8.18 25.36
N GLY A 27 13.46 7.13 24.64
CA GLY A 27 13.16 5.73 24.97
C GLY A 27 11.79 5.26 24.51
N THR A 28 11.00 6.09 23.82
CA THR A 28 9.66 5.70 23.35
C THR A 28 9.75 4.84 22.09
N LEU A 29 8.99 3.74 22.06
CA LEU A 29 8.85 2.89 20.88
C LEU A 29 7.88 3.50 19.87
N LEU A 30 8.34 3.72 18.64
CA LEU A 30 7.56 4.36 17.58
C LEU A 30 7.54 3.50 16.29
N PRO A 31 6.46 3.61 15.48
CA PRO A 31 6.42 3.02 14.16
C PRO A 31 7.33 3.77 13.18
N ASP A 32 8.27 3.06 12.56
CA ASP A 32 9.13 3.56 11.48
C ASP A 32 8.76 2.87 10.16
N VAL A 33 7.59 3.22 9.63
CA VAL A 33 7.03 2.59 8.41
C VAL A 33 7.88 2.81 7.15
N ARG A 34 8.80 3.78 7.18
CA ARG A 34 9.77 4.05 6.09
C ARG A 34 11.11 3.36 6.29
N ALA A 35 11.36 2.76 7.44
CA ALA A 35 12.63 2.17 7.85
C ALA A 35 13.82 3.15 7.73
N LYS A 36 13.60 4.44 8.07
CA LYS A 36 14.61 5.50 7.96
C LYS A 36 15.15 6.00 9.30
N ALA A 37 14.52 5.64 10.41
CA ALA A 37 14.98 6.08 11.72
C ALA A 37 16.35 5.44 12.05
N PRO A 38 17.30 6.21 12.63
CA PRO A 38 18.60 5.67 13.00
C PRO A 38 18.50 4.63 14.11
N GLY A 39 19.59 3.92 14.36
CA GLY A 39 19.71 3.00 15.50
C GLY A 39 19.06 1.63 15.27
N ARG A 40 18.84 0.92 16.38
CA ARG A 40 18.28 -0.44 16.38
C ARG A 40 16.78 -0.39 16.09
N GLY A 41 16.29 -1.40 15.37
CA GLY A 41 14.86 -1.57 15.15
C GLY A 41 14.47 -3.04 15.17
N ALA A 42 13.21 -3.30 15.48
CA ALA A 42 12.56 -4.59 15.44
C ALA A 42 11.52 -4.62 14.33
N TRP A 43 11.20 -5.81 13.80
CA TRP A 43 10.23 -5.95 12.72
C TRP A 43 9.04 -6.78 13.19
N ILE A 44 7.83 -6.33 12.86
CA ILE A 44 6.60 -7.09 13.05
C ILE A 44 5.88 -7.27 11.72
N GLY A 45 5.30 -8.45 11.53
CA GLY A 45 4.53 -8.83 10.33
C GLY A 45 3.18 -9.43 10.71
N VAL A 46 2.59 -8.94 11.80
CA VAL A 46 1.28 -9.38 12.28
C VAL A 46 0.23 -8.33 11.94
N ASP A 47 -1.03 -8.77 11.81
CA ASP A 47 -2.15 -7.85 11.75
C ASP A 47 -2.39 -7.14 13.10
N ARG A 48 -3.25 -6.13 13.07
CA ARG A 48 -3.60 -5.29 14.21
C ARG A 48 -4.19 -6.10 15.37
N ALA A 49 -5.08 -7.05 15.09
CA ALA A 49 -5.73 -7.86 16.12
C ALA A 49 -4.71 -8.78 16.83
N ALA A 50 -3.80 -9.38 16.08
CA ALA A 50 -2.71 -10.20 16.60
C ALA A 50 -1.70 -9.36 17.41
N LEU A 51 -1.43 -8.12 16.98
CA LEU A 51 -0.61 -7.18 17.75
C LEU A 51 -1.28 -6.82 19.09
N GLU A 52 -2.56 -6.43 19.08
CA GLU A 52 -3.33 -6.12 20.28
C GLU A 52 -3.35 -7.31 21.26
N GLN A 53 -3.56 -8.52 20.76
CA GLN A 53 -3.46 -9.74 21.59
C GLN A 53 -2.06 -9.97 22.15
N ALA A 54 -1.01 -9.69 21.38
CA ALA A 54 0.37 -9.83 21.83
C ALA A 54 0.74 -8.79 22.90
N ILE A 55 0.15 -7.59 22.85
CA ILE A 55 0.26 -6.56 23.89
C ILE A 55 -0.41 -7.07 25.17
N THR A 56 -1.69 -7.45 25.10
CA THR A 56 -2.48 -7.92 26.26
C THR A 56 -1.85 -9.12 26.95
N LYS A 57 -1.29 -10.06 26.18
CA LYS A 57 -0.63 -11.27 26.72
C LYS A 57 0.83 -11.03 27.16
N GLY A 58 1.33 -9.80 27.10
CA GLY A 58 2.71 -9.45 27.44
C GLY A 58 3.79 -10.02 26.49
N LYS A 59 3.39 -10.69 25.40
CA LYS A 59 4.30 -11.28 24.40
C LYS A 59 5.14 -10.22 23.70
N LEU A 60 4.53 -9.07 23.38
CA LEU A 60 5.25 -7.96 22.74
C LEU A 60 6.40 -7.46 23.64
N LYS A 61 6.15 -7.27 24.95
CA LYS A 61 7.17 -6.83 25.91
C LYS A 61 8.39 -7.77 25.93
N GLY A 62 8.15 -9.07 26.02
CA GLY A 62 9.23 -10.07 25.99
C GLY A 62 9.96 -10.16 24.64
N ALA A 63 9.26 -9.93 23.53
CA ALA A 63 9.87 -9.86 22.20
C ALA A 63 10.77 -8.63 22.03
N LEU A 64 10.29 -7.46 22.48
CA LEU A 64 11.05 -6.20 22.45
C LEU A 64 12.30 -6.26 23.34
N ALA A 65 12.18 -6.78 24.57
CA ALA A 65 13.34 -6.93 25.46
C ALA A 65 14.47 -7.77 24.80
N ARG A 66 14.12 -8.84 24.08
CA ARG A 66 15.09 -9.64 23.32
C ARG A 66 15.65 -8.88 22.12
N ALA A 67 14.79 -8.22 21.34
CA ALA A 67 15.19 -7.50 20.12
C ALA A 67 16.14 -6.32 20.42
N PHE A 68 15.87 -5.61 21.51
CA PHE A 68 16.58 -4.41 21.95
C PHE A 68 17.61 -4.68 23.07
N LYS A 69 17.98 -5.94 23.30
CA LYS A 69 19.03 -6.33 24.28
C LYS A 69 18.79 -5.77 25.71
N GLY A 70 17.53 -5.71 26.14
CA GLY A 70 17.16 -5.26 27.49
C GLY A 70 17.18 -3.75 27.69
N GLU A 71 17.31 -2.95 26.63
CA GLU A 71 17.19 -1.49 26.71
C GLU A 71 15.84 -1.09 27.32
N ALA A 72 15.87 -0.11 28.23
CA ALA A 72 14.66 0.41 28.84
C ALA A 72 13.89 1.21 27.78
N LEU A 73 12.67 0.78 27.49
CA LEU A 73 11.82 1.40 26.49
C LEU A 73 10.38 1.52 26.98
N THR A 74 9.73 2.58 26.54
CA THR A 74 8.32 2.84 26.81
C THR A 74 7.50 2.41 25.59
N VAL A 75 6.56 1.49 25.79
CA VAL A 75 5.61 1.08 24.75
C VAL A 75 4.33 1.89 24.92
N PRO A 76 3.96 2.77 23.98
CA PRO A 76 2.69 3.48 24.04
C PRO A 76 1.50 2.52 24.04
N ALA A 77 0.47 2.81 24.83
CA ALA A 77 -0.75 2.00 24.87
C ALA A 77 -1.52 2.02 23.53
N ASP A 78 -1.41 3.14 22.81
CA ASP A 78 -1.99 3.40 21.49
C ASP A 78 -1.05 3.02 20.32
N LEU A 79 -0.07 2.13 20.57
CA LEU A 79 0.86 1.68 19.53
C LEU A 79 0.14 1.12 18.29
N PRO A 80 -0.92 0.30 18.42
CA PRO A 80 -1.65 -0.20 17.25
C PRO A 80 -2.23 0.92 16.37
N GLU A 81 -2.81 1.95 16.99
CA GLU A 81 -3.37 3.12 16.33
C GLU A 81 -2.28 3.98 15.68
N ARG A 82 -1.13 4.14 16.35
CA ARG A 82 0.02 4.87 15.80
C ARG A 82 0.56 4.20 14.54
N ILE A 83 0.62 2.87 14.52
CA ILE A 83 1.05 2.10 13.33
C ILE A 83 0.07 2.34 12.18
N GLU A 84 -1.24 2.20 12.43
CA GLU A 84 -2.25 2.46 11.40
C GLU A 84 -2.15 3.88 10.85
N THR A 85 -2.06 4.86 11.75
CA THR A 85 -1.93 6.28 11.40
C THR A 85 -0.69 6.54 10.54
N ALA A 86 0.44 5.93 10.89
CA ALA A 86 1.69 6.05 10.12
C ALA A 86 1.58 5.39 8.73
N LEU A 87 0.98 4.19 8.64
CA LEU A 87 0.77 3.49 7.36
C LEU A 87 -0.19 4.25 6.45
N ARG A 88 -1.33 4.70 6.99
CA ARG A 88 -2.29 5.58 6.29
C ARG A 88 -1.61 6.84 5.78
N GLY A 89 -0.88 7.53 6.67
CA GLY A 89 -0.16 8.75 6.34
C GLY A 89 0.86 8.56 5.22
N GLU A 90 1.58 7.43 5.22
CA GLU A 90 2.56 7.11 4.19
C GLU A 90 1.92 6.88 2.81
N VAL A 91 0.82 6.13 2.75
CA VAL A 91 0.07 5.90 1.51
C VAL A 91 -0.45 7.23 0.95
N LEU A 92 -1.08 8.06 1.80
CA LEU A 92 -1.63 9.36 1.38
C LEU A 92 -0.53 10.33 0.93
N ALA A 93 0.58 10.41 1.66
CA ALA A 93 1.72 11.23 1.28
C ALA A 93 2.32 10.78 -0.06
N ARG A 94 2.42 9.47 -0.30
CA ARG A 94 2.86 8.92 -1.58
C ARG A 94 1.90 9.28 -2.71
N LEU A 95 0.58 9.13 -2.51
CA LEU A 95 -0.41 9.54 -3.50
C LEU A 95 -0.24 11.03 -3.89
N GLY A 96 -0.05 11.92 -2.92
CA GLY A 96 0.20 13.34 -3.17
C GLY A 96 1.51 13.62 -3.93
N LEU A 97 2.56 12.79 -3.74
CA LEU A 97 3.79 12.89 -4.53
C LEU A 97 3.58 12.44 -5.97
N GLU A 98 2.92 11.30 -6.18
CA GLU A 98 2.64 10.78 -7.53
C GLU A 98 1.68 11.71 -8.30
N ALA A 99 0.75 12.39 -7.61
CA ALA A 99 -0.11 13.42 -8.19
C ALA A 99 0.68 14.64 -8.70
N ARG A 100 1.66 15.12 -7.92
CA ARG A 100 2.53 16.23 -8.32
C ARG A 100 3.49 15.86 -9.45
N ALA A 101 3.85 14.59 -9.55
CA ALA A 101 4.65 14.04 -10.64
C ALA A 101 3.85 13.71 -11.91
N SER A 102 2.53 13.98 -11.93
CA SER A 102 1.63 13.63 -13.04
C SER A 102 1.56 12.12 -13.36
N ASN A 103 1.86 11.27 -12.38
CA ASN A 103 1.83 9.80 -12.51
C ASN A 103 0.42 9.21 -12.28
N LEU A 104 -0.55 10.05 -11.90
CA LEU A 104 -1.94 9.67 -11.69
C LEU A 104 -2.91 10.72 -12.21
N ILE A 105 -4.13 10.28 -12.46
CA ILE A 105 -5.26 11.09 -12.90
C ILE A 105 -6.43 10.94 -11.93
N SER A 106 -7.26 11.97 -11.86
CA SER A 106 -8.49 11.99 -11.06
C SER A 106 -9.63 12.57 -11.88
N GLY A 107 -10.86 12.13 -11.61
CA GLY A 107 -12.08 12.51 -12.33
C GLY A 107 -12.60 11.38 -13.21
N PHE A 108 -13.91 11.17 -13.16
CA PHE A 108 -14.56 10.00 -13.74
C PHE A 108 -14.26 9.84 -15.24
N ASP A 109 -14.61 10.83 -16.06
CA ASP A 109 -14.48 10.75 -17.54
C ASP A 109 -13.02 10.58 -18.00
N LYS A 110 -12.09 11.23 -17.30
CA LYS A 110 -10.65 11.11 -17.57
C LYS A 110 -10.16 9.69 -17.27
N ILE A 111 -10.56 9.15 -16.13
CA ILE A 111 -10.21 7.79 -15.74
C ILE A 111 -10.84 6.79 -16.71
N GLU A 112 -12.13 6.92 -17.03
CA GLU A 112 -12.81 6.02 -17.96
C GLU A 112 -12.11 6.00 -19.33
N THR A 113 -11.78 7.18 -19.86
CA THR A 113 -11.08 7.30 -21.15
C THR A 113 -9.70 6.62 -21.11
N ALA A 114 -8.90 6.88 -20.08
CA ALA A 114 -7.58 6.27 -19.94
C ALA A 114 -7.66 4.76 -19.70
N ALA A 115 -8.66 4.31 -18.94
CA ALA A 115 -8.91 2.91 -18.64
C ALA A 115 -9.23 2.12 -19.92
N ARG A 116 -10.15 2.63 -20.76
CA ARG A 116 -10.48 2.01 -22.06
C ARG A 116 -9.32 2.00 -23.05
N ARG A 117 -8.34 2.87 -22.87
CA ARG A 117 -7.12 2.93 -23.69
C ARG A 117 -5.99 2.03 -23.17
N GLY A 118 -6.22 1.23 -22.10
CA GLY A 118 -5.20 0.37 -21.51
C GLY A 118 -4.07 1.12 -20.81
N GLN A 119 -4.32 2.36 -20.36
CA GLN A 119 -3.31 3.23 -19.76
C GLN A 119 -3.26 3.16 -18.23
N VAL A 120 -4.23 2.49 -17.61
CA VAL A 120 -4.36 2.42 -16.14
C VAL A 120 -3.60 1.22 -15.59
N ARG A 121 -2.74 1.48 -14.61
CA ARG A 121 -1.92 0.46 -13.91
C ARG A 121 -2.45 0.11 -12.54
N LEU A 122 -3.12 1.05 -11.88
CA LEU A 122 -3.77 0.85 -10.60
C LEU A 122 -4.99 1.76 -10.49
N LEU A 123 -6.15 1.18 -10.22
CA LEU A 123 -7.39 1.92 -9.99
C LEU A 123 -7.74 1.89 -8.50
N LEU A 124 -7.97 3.08 -7.93
CA LEU A 124 -8.27 3.28 -6.51
C LEU A 124 -9.57 4.06 -6.33
N HIS A 125 -10.29 3.73 -5.27
CA HIS A 125 -11.56 4.35 -4.91
C HIS A 125 -11.58 4.72 -3.43
N ALA A 126 -12.17 5.86 -3.10
CA ALA A 126 -12.52 6.18 -1.72
C ALA A 126 -13.49 5.12 -1.14
N ARG A 127 -13.47 4.94 0.18
CA ARG A 127 -14.33 3.96 0.90
C ARG A 127 -15.81 4.22 0.69
N ASP A 128 -16.17 5.49 0.54
CA ASP A 128 -17.52 6.01 0.38
C ASP A 128 -17.85 6.32 -1.10
N ALA A 129 -17.05 5.78 -2.03
CA ALA A 129 -17.36 5.82 -3.45
C ALA A 129 -18.60 4.94 -3.76
N GLY A 130 -19.55 5.51 -4.49
CA GLY A 130 -20.77 4.81 -4.90
C GLY A 130 -20.49 3.60 -5.78
N GLU A 131 -21.31 2.55 -5.63
CA GLU A 131 -21.11 1.28 -6.34
C GLU A 131 -21.20 1.44 -7.87
N ASP A 132 -22.18 2.19 -8.37
CA ASP A 132 -22.37 2.41 -9.81
C ASP A 132 -21.12 3.01 -10.48
N GLY A 133 -20.56 4.08 -9.89
CA GLY A 133 -19.35 4.71 -10.40
C GLY A 133 -18.15 3.75 -10.41
N ARG A 134 -17.99 2.95 -9.35
CA ARG A 134 -16.93 1.94 -9.29
C ARG A 134 -17.10 0.87 -10.37
N ARG A 135 -18.31 0.29 -10.50
CA ARG A 135 -18.59 -0.76 -11.50
C ARG A 135 -18.31 -0.29 -12.93
N LYS A 136 -18.66 0.97 -13.25
CA LYS A 136 -18.38 1.56 -14.57
C LYS A 136 -16.89 1.70 -14.84
N LEU A 137 -16.11 2.21 -13.88
CA LEU A 137 -14.65 2.35 -14.04
C LEU A 137 -13.95 0.99 -14.06
N ASP A 138 -14.40 0.03 -13.24
CA ASP A 138 -13.90 -1.34 -13.27
C ASP A 138 -14.12 -1.98 -14.64
N GLN A 139 -15.33 -1.82 -15.20
CA GLN A 139 -15.63 -2.33 -16.54
C GLN A 139 -14.78 -1.65 -17.61
N ALA A 140 -14.64 -0.32 -17.56
CA ALA A 140 -13.79 0.42 -18.49
C ALA A 140 -12.34 -0.06 -18.45
N TRP A 141 -11.83 -0.39 -17.26
CA TRP A 141 -10.49 -0.93 -17.10
C TRP A 141 -10.35 -2.33 -17.68
N ARG A 142 -11.30 -3.24 -17.43
CA ARG A 142 -11.30 -4.58 -18.05
C ARG A 142 -11.30 -4.52 -19.58
N VAL A 143 -12.08 -3.62 -20.16
CA VAL A 143 -12.15 -3.43 -21.61
C VAL A 143 -10.78 -3.01 -22.16
N GLY A 144 -10.12 -2.02 -21.57
CA GLY A 144 -8.82 -1.58 -22.07
C GLY A 144 -7.67 -2.55 -21.79
N GLU A 145 -7.85 -3.51 -20.89
CA GLU A 145 -6.93 -4.62 -20.66
C GLU A 145 -7.27 -5.86 -21.51
N GLU A 146 -8.31 -5.81 -22.34
CA GLU A 146 -8.81 -6.96 -23.13
C GLU A 146 -9.17 -8.18 -22.27
N ARG A 147 -9.57 -7.94 -21.01
CA ARG A 147 -9.87 -8.96 -19.99
C ARG A 147 -11.33 -8.92 -19.56
N GLU A 148 -12.20 -8.72 -20.54
CA GLU A 148 -13.65 -8.74 -20.32
C GLU A 148 -14.10 -10.11 -19.79
N GLY A 149 -15.01 -10.11 -18.82
CA GLY A 149 -15.47 -11.34 -18.15
C GLY A 149 -14.63 -11.75 -16.93
N GLU A 150 -13.45 -11.17 -16.72
CA GLU A 150 -12.67 -11.41 -15.51
C GLU A 150 -13.18 -10.60 -14.31
N SER A 151 -13.09 -11.19 -13.12
CA SER A 151 -13.48 -10.57 -11.85
C SER A 151 -12.34 -9.77 -11.20
N PHE A 152 -11.77 -8.80 -11.93
CA PHE A 152 -10.86 -7.81 -11.33
C PHE A 152 -11.41 -6.39 -11.43
N GLY A 153 -10.88 -5.48 -10.63
CA GLY A 153 -11.36 -4.10 -10.56
C GLY A 153 -10.53 -3.25 -9.60
N GLY A 154 -10.95 -2.00 -9.44
CA GLY A 154 -10.31 -1.01 -8.59
C GLY A 154 -10.45 -1.34 -7.10
N GLN A 155 -9.41 -0.99 -6.37
CA GLN A 155 -9.34 -1.24 -4.95
C GLN A 155 -9.99 -0.11 -4.15
N ARG A 156 -10.84 -0.47 -3.18
CA ARG A 156 -11.30 0.50 -2.17
C ARG A 156 -10.22 0.76 -1.15
N LEU A 157 -9.90 2.03 -0.97
CA LEU A 157 -9.04 2.49 0.10
C LEU A 157 -9.83 2.55 1.42
N PRO A 158 -9.20 2.30 2.57
CA PRO A 158 -9.80 2.53 3.88
C PRO A 158 -9.79 4.02 4.28
N VAL A 159 -9.98 4.93 3.31
CA VAL A 159 -10.15 6.38 3.52
C VAL A 159 -11.33 6.89 2.72
N ASP A 160 -11.97 7.95 3.20
CA ASP A 160 -13.02 8.64 2.45
C ASP A 160 -12.47 9.61 1.39
N ARG A 161 -13.40 10.14 0.60
CA ARG A 161 -13.12 11.16 -0.43
C ARG A 161 -12.44 12.40 0.15
N ASP A 162 -12.71 12.77 1.40
CA ASP A 162 -12.16 13.99 2.00
C ASP A 162 -10.67 13.81 2.28
N ALA A 163 -10.30 12.71 2.95
CA ALA A 163 -8.90 12.39 3.18
C ALA A 163 -8.13 12.19 1.86
N LEU A 164 -8.75 11.56 0.86
CA LEU A 164 -8.15 11.40 -0.47
C LEU A 164 -7.97 12.75 -1.19
N SER A 165 -8.96 13.63 -1.09
CA SER A 165 -8.92 14.98 -1.67
C SER A 165 -7.80 15.82 -1.06
N VAL A 166 -7.68 15.82 0.27
CA VAL A 166 -6.62 16.51 1.01
C VAL A 166 -5.23 15.99 0.59
N ALA A 167 -5.06 14.67 0.52
CA ALA A 167 -3.79 14.06 0.12
C ALA A 167 -3.33 14.47 -1.27
N LEU A 168 -4.27 14.68 -2.19
CA LEU A 168 -4.01 15.03 -3.58
C LEU A 168 -3.96 16.55 -3.84
N GLY A 169 -4.28 17.38 -2.83
CA GLY A 169 -4.39 18.83 -2.99
C GLY A 169 -5.49 19.23 -3.98
N ARG A 170 -6.58 18.47 -4.03
CA ARG A 170 -7.72 18.65 -4.96
C ARG A 170 -9.03 18.63 -4.18
N HIS A 171 -10.13 18.95 -4.85
CA HIS A 171 -11.47 18.85 -4.28
C HIS A 171 -12.24 17.67 -4.87
N ASN A 172 -13.09 17.03 -4.06
CA ASN A 172 -14.04 15.99 -4.47
C ASN A 172 -13.41 14.82 -5.23
N VAL A 173 -12.23 14.36 -4.81
CA VAL A 173 -11.61 13.17 -5.41
C VAL A 173 -12.23 11.90 -4.84
N VAL A 174 -12.98 11.20 -5.68
CA VAL A 174 -13.63 9.92 -5.35
C VAL A 174 -12.87 8.73 -5.94
N HIS A 175 -12.32 8.90 -7.15
CA HIS A 175 -11.60 7.87 -7.90
C HIS A 175 -10.25 8.41 -8.38
N VAL A 176 -9.24 7.54 -8.38
CA VAL A 176 -7.88 7.83 -8.81
C VAL A 176 -7.40 6.67 -9.67
N ALA A 177 -6.78 6.97 -10.81
CA ALA A 177 -6.06 5.98 -11.60
C ALA A 177 -4.59 6.37 -11.73
N VAL A 178 -3.70 5.43 -11.40
CA VAL A 178 -2.26 5.57 -11.59
C VAL A 178 -1.91 5.05 -12.98
N THR A 179 -1.18 5.83 -13.76
CA THR A 179 -0.83 5.51 -15.15
C THR A 179 0.63 5.12 -15.32
N ASP A 180 1.50 5.56 -14.40
CA ASP A 180 2.90 5.13 -14.35
C ASP A 180 3.02 3.78 -13.64
N ALA A 181 3.75 2.83 -14.24
CA ALA A 181 3.90 1.47 -13.72
C ALA A 181 4.71 1.45 -12.42
N ALA A 182 5.82 2.18 -12.37
CA ALA A 182 6.67 2.21 -11.18
C ALA A 182 5.96 2.89 -9.99
N ALA A 183 5.14 3.92 -10.24
CA ALA A 183 4.28 4.53 -9.24
C ALA A 183 3.21 3.56 -8.73
N ALA A 184 2.60 2.79 -9.62
CA ALA A 184 1.63 1.77 -9.26
C ALA A 184 2.24 0.71 -8.35
N ASP A 185 3.43 0.19 -8.67
CA ASP A 185 4.13 -0.82 -7.85
C ASP A 185 4.46 -0.28 -6.44
N ARG A 186 4.97 0.95 -6.37
CA ARG A 186 5.28 1.60 -5.08
C ARG A 186 4.02 1.79 -4.23
N LEU A 187 2.91 2.22 -4.83
CA LEU A 187 1.64 2.41 -4.15
C LEU A 187 1.04 1.06 -3.71
N ALA A 188 1.04 0.06 -4.58
CA ALA A 188 0.54 -1.28 -4.28
C ALA A 188 1.29 -1.92 -3.11
N ALA A 189 2.62 -1.79 -3.04
CA ALA A 189 3.41 -2.28 -1.91
C ALA A 189 3.01 -1.60 -0.58
N LEU A 190 2.86 -0.27 -0.58
CA LEU A 190 2.46 0.48 0.61
C LEU A 190 1.03 0.14 1.06
N LEU A 191 0.10 0.06 0.10
CA LEU A 191 -1.30 -0.30 0.34
C LEU A 191 -1.43 -1.72 0.86
N GLY A 192 -0.73 -2.67 0.23
CA GLY A 192 -0.72 -4.07 0.66
C GLY A 192 -0.27 -4.21 2.10
N ARG A 193 0.84 -3.55 2.48
CA ARG A 193 1.30 -3.55 3.88
C ARG A 193 0.29 -2.93 4.84
N TRP A 194 -0.37 -1.83 4.47
CA TRP A 194 -1.41 -1.24 5.31
C TRP A 194 -2.61 -2.16 5.48
N GLN A 195 -3.06 -2.81 4.41
CA GLN A 195 -4.20 -3.73 4.44
C GLN A 195 -3.91 -5.02 5.20
N SER A 196 -2.71 -5.60 5.02
CA SER A 196 -2.24 -6.72 5.82
C SER A 196 -2.26 -6.36 7.31
N TYR A 197 -1.83 -5.15 7.67
CA TYR A 197 -1.91 -4.70 9.05
C TYR A 197 -3.35 -4.54 9.55
N LEU A 198 -4.28 -4.05 8.72
CA LEU A 198 -5.70 -3.97 9.08
C LEU A 198 -6.39 -5.34 9.18
N GLY A 199 -5.71 -6.45 8.87
CA GLY A 199 -6.33 -7.77 8.78
C GLY A 199 -7.29 -7.90 7.59
N CYS A 200 -7.24 -6.95 6.64
CA CYS A 200 -7.93 -7.09 5.36
C CYS A 200 -7.15 -8.14 4.57
N ALA A 201 -7.54 -9.41 4.70
CA ALA A 201 -7.04 -10.48 3.85
C ALA A 201 -7.39 -10.18 2.40
N ASN A 202 -6.50 -9.50 1.68
CA ASN A 202 -6.60 -9.43 0.25
C ASN A 202 -6.00 -10.72 -0.29
N ALA A 203 -6.86 -11.53 -0.90
CA ALA A 203 -6.42 -12.52 -1.89
C ALA A 203 -5.33 -11.86 -2.75
N ALA A 204 -4.23 -12.58 -2.93
CA ALA A 204 -3.00 -12.10 -3.55
C ALA A 204 -3.28 -11.16 -4.74
N PRO A 205 -2.45 -10.12 -4.96
CA PRO A 205 -2.38 -9.58 -6.30
C PRO A 205 -1.97 -10.75 -7.19
N ASN A 206 -2.86 -11.20 -8.07
CA ASN A 206 -2.43 -11.90 -9.27
C ASN A 206 -1.51 -10.92 -10.00
N SER A 207 -0.23 -11.02 -9.67
CA SER A 207 0.87 -10.45 -10.42
C SER A 207 0.94 -11.24 -11.71
N GLY A 208 0.00 -10.95 -12.60
CA GLY A 208 0.23 -11.10 -14.03
C GLY A 208 1.20 -9.99 -14.41
N SER A 209 2.47 -10.11 -14.02
CA SER A 209 3.54 -9.50 -14.79
C SER A 209 3.52 -10.20 -16.14
N ALA A 210 2.71 -9.68 -17.06
CA ALA A 210 2.93 -9.93 -18.46
C ALA A 210 4.32 -9.35 -18.74
N ASP A 211 5.31 -10.24 -18.83
CA ASP A 211 6.55 -9.98 -19.53
C ASP A 211 6.14 -9.36 -20.87
N ARG A 212 6.48 -8.07 -21.04
CA ARG A 212 6.28 -7.37 -22.30
C ARG A 212 7.59 -7.50 -23.04
N ASP A 213 7.68 -8.48 -23.93
CA ASP A 213 8.70 -8.47 -24.96
C ASP A 213 8.60 -7.16 -25.77
N PRO A 214 9.72 -6.49 -26.09
CA PRO A 214 9.69 -5.39 -27.03
C PRO A 214 9.35 -5.95 -28.40
N VAL A 215 8.28 -5.42 -29.02
CA VAL A 215 7.96 -5.70 -30.43
C VAL A 215 9.20 -5.43 -31.27
N GLY A 216 9.79 -6.51 -31.77
CA GLY A 216 10.93 -6.50 -32.66
C GLY A 216 10.54 -5.91 -34.00
N ASP A 217 11.25 -4.86 -34.36
CA ASP A 217 11.32 -4.30 -35.70
C ASP A 217 11.88 -5.35 -36.68
N SER A 218 11.26 -5.52 -37.84
CA SER A 218 11.78 -6.37 -38.92
C SER A 218 11.12 -6.00 -40.27
N PRO A 219 11.85 -6.19 -41.38
CA PRO A 219 12.22 -5.06 -42.22
C PRO A 219 11.55 -5.06 -43.59
N GLN A 220 11.76 -3.93 -44.30
CA GLN A 220 11.52 -3.77 -45.73
C GLN A 220 12.11 -4.93 -46.56
N ALA A 221 11.32 -5.43 -47.51
CA ALA A 221 11.86 -6.10 -48.70
C ALA A 221 11.01 -5.72 -49.92
N MET A 222 11.70 -5.15 -50.90
CA MET A 222 11.23 -4.82 -52.23
C MET A 222 11.05 -6.08 -53.08
N ALA A 223 10.04 -6.07 -53.95
CA ALA A 223 10.07 -6.67 -55.27
C ALA A 223 9.09 -5.90 -56.18
#